data_AF-A0A353YH01-F1
#
_entry.id   AF-A0A353YH01-F1
#
_cell.length_a   1.000
_cell.length_b   1.000
_cell.length_c   1.000
_cell.angle_alpha   90.00
_cell.angle_beta   90.00
_cell.angle_gamma   90.00
#
_symmetry.space_group_name_H-M   'P 1'
#
loop_
_entity.id
_entity.type
_entity.pdbx_description
1 polymer ?
#
loop_
_entity_poly.entity_id
_entity_poly.type
_entity_poly.pdbx_seq_one_letter_code
_entity_poly.pdbx_strand_id
1 'polypeptide(L)' 'MRVDDFDFHLPEDLIALRPAVPRDAARLLVVEPGAPHPFGDRMISELPALLSPGDALVFNDTKVNPAELKGVRTREDTSA' A
#
# COMPACT_ATOMS: atom_id res chain seq x y z
N MET A 1 10.62 -1.99 -20.80
CA MET A 1 10.30 -2.94 -19.72
C MET A 1 8.96 -3.57 -20.06
N ARG A 2 8.85 -4.91 -20.11
CA ARG A 2 7.57 -5.56 -20.42
C ARG A 2 6.82 -5.80 -19.11
N VAL A 3 5.50 -5.68 -19.13
CA VAL A 3 4.67 -5.90 -17.93
C VAL A 3 4.75 -7.35 -17.49
N ASP A 4 4.81 -8.27 -18.46
CA ASP A 4 4.94 -9.72 -18.25
C ASP A 4 6.17 -10.12 -17.40
N ASP A 5 7.21 -9.28 -17.37
CA ASP A 5 8.42 -9.53 -16.57
C ASP A 5 8.13 -9.51 -15.04
N PHE A 6 6.94 -9.05 -14.64
CA PHE A 6 6.49 -8.93 -13.23
C PHE A 6 5.25 -9.78 -12.93
N ASP A 7 4.84 -10.64 -13.86
CA ASP A 7 3.68 -11.51 -13.65
C ASP A 7 4.03 -12.69 -12.73
N PHE A 8 3.09 -13.07 -11.86
CA PHE A 8 3.23 -14.23 -10.98
C PHE A 8 1.86 -14.82 -10.65
N HIS A 9 1.82 -16.12 -10.39
CA HIS A 9 0.59 -16.78 -9.97
C HIS A 9 0.21 -16.34 -8.55
N LEU A 10 -0.93 -15.65 -8.42
CA LEU A 10 -1.52 -15.24 -7.14
C LEU A 10 -2.89 -15.91 -6.98
N PRO A 11 -3.00 -16.95 -6.13
CA PRO A 11 -4.29 -17.51 -5.74
C PRO A 11 -5.22 -16.44 -5.14
N GLU A 12 -6.48 -16.40 -5.56
CA GLU A 12 -7.46 -15.38 -5.13
C GLU A 12 -7.72 -15.42 -3.62
N ASP A 13 -7.66 -16.60 -3.01
CA ASP A 13 -7.87 -16.81 -1.57
C ASP A 13 -6.74 -16.24 -0.69
N LEU A 14 -5.58 -15.94 -1.29
CA LEU A 14 -4.48 -15.25 -0.62
C LEU A 14 -4.62 -13.72 -0.67
N ILE A 15 -5.63 -13.17 -1.35
CA ILE A 15 -5.92 -11.74 -1.38
C ILE A 15 -6.77 -11.37 -0.17
N ALA A 16 -6.17 -10.68 0.80
CA ALA A 16 -6.87 -10.25 1.99
C ALA A 16 -7.99 -9.25 1.67
N LEU A 17 -9.25 -9.65 1.91
CA LEU A 17 -10.43 -8.79 1.75
C LEU A 17 -10.66 -7.86 2.95
N ARG A 18 -10.02 -8.16 4.09
CA ARG A 18 -10.08 -7.41 5.34
C ARG A 18 -8.70 -7.37 5.98
N PRO A 19 -8.35 -6.30 6.70
CA PRO A 19 -7.09 -6.26 7.42
C PRO A 19 -7.07 -7.28 8.57
N ALA A 20 -5.86 -7.69 8.97
CA ALA A 20 -5.67 -8.40 10.23
C ALA A 20 -6.14 -7.55 11.42
N VAL A 21 -6.66 -8.20 12.46
CA VAL A 21 -7.11 -7.56 13.71
C VAL A 21 -6.50 -8.34 14.89
N PRO A 22 -5.64 -7.72 15.72
CA PRO A 22 -5.13 -6.34 15.62
C PRO A 22 -4.24 -6.13 14.38
N ARG A 23 -4.01 -4.86 13.99
CA ARG A 23 -3.35 -4.51 12.72
C ARG A 23 -1.90 -5.01 12.64
N ASP A 24 -1.21 -5.06 13.77
CA ASP A 24 0.17 -5.52 13.93
C ASP A 24 0.30 -7.06 13.99
N ALA A 25 -0.81 -7.80 14.01
CA ALA A 25 -0.84 -9.26 13.84
C ALA A 25 -0.74 -9.69 12.38
N ALA A 26 -0.49 -8.78 11.43
CA ALA A 26 -0.16 -9.14 10.07
C ALA A 26 1.26 -9.72 9.97
N ARG A 27 1.48 -10.64 9.03
CA ARG A 27 2.82 -11.18 8.71
C ARG A 27 3.70 -10.10 8.06
N LEU A 28 4.98 -10.16 8.36
CA LEU A 28 6.06 -9.35 7.80
C LEU A 28 7.08 -10.29 7.16
N LEU A 29 7.29 -10.18 5.85
CA LEU A 29 8.37 -10.87 5.15
C LEU A 29 9.60 -9.97 5.12
N VAL A 30 10.65 -10.39 5.81
CA VAL A 30 11.98 -9.74 5.76
C VAL A 30 12.73 -10.31 4.57
N VAL A 31 13.27 -9.44 3.72
CA VAL A 31 14.05 -9.82 2.53
C VAL A 31 15.45 -9.24 2.65
N GLU A 32 16.47 -10.10 2.66
CA GLU A 32 17.89 -9.76 2.75
C GLU A 32 18.65 -10.23 1.49
N PRO A 33 18.72 -9.41 0.44
CA PRO A 33 19.39 -9.78 -0.79
C PRO A 33 20.86 -10.16 -0.56
N GLY A 34 21.28 -11.31 -1.08
CA GLY A 34 22.66 -11.79 -0.98
C GLY A 34 23.00 -12.58 0.29
N ALA A 35 22.08 -12.71 1.25
CA ALA A 35 22.24 -13.62 2.37
C ALA A 35 22.04 -15.09 1.95
N PRO A 36 22.65 -16.07 2.65
CA PRO A 36 22.40 -17.50 2.40
C PRO A 36 20.92 -17.89 2.56
N HIS A 37 20.21 -17.18 3.43
CA HIS A 37 18.78 -17.32 3.67
C HIS A 37 18.13 -15.94 3.50
N PRO A 38 17.79 -15.54 2.26
CA PRO A 38 17.38 -14.17 1.96
C PRO A 38 15.95 -13.83 2.40
N PHE A 39 15.23 -14.78 3.00
CA PHE A 39 13.83 -14.60 3.42
C PHE A 39 13.64 -15.01 4.87
N GLY A 40 12.96 -14.17 5.64
CA GLY A 40 12.59 -14.44 7.02
C GLY A 40 11.14 -14.04 7.32
N ASP A 41 10.38 -14.97 7.91
CA ASP A 41 9.03 -14.69 8.39
C ASP A 41 9.07 -14.04 9.79
N ARG A 42 8.31 -12.96 9.95
CA ARG A 42 8.09 -12.21 11.19
C ARG A 42 6.63 -11.72 11.27
N MET A 43 6.30 -11.05 12.35
CA MET A 43 5.06 -10.30 12.54
C MET A 43 5.34 -8.80 12.51
N ILE A 44 4.36 -8.00 12.08
CA ILE A 44 4.50 -6.53 12.07
C ILE A 44 4.79 -5.99 13.49
N SER A 45 4.26 -6.61 14.53
CA SER A 45 4.58 -6.29 15.93
C SER A 45 6.07 -6.42 16.28
N GLU A 46 6.84 -7.20 15.51
CA GLU A 46 8.28 -7.40 15.70
C GLU A 46 9.13 -6.38 14.93
N LEU A 47 8.52 -5.53 14.10
CA LEU A 47 9.22 -4.50 13.32
C LEU A 47 10.20 -3.66 14.15
N PRO A 48 9.87 -3.22 15.40
CA PRO A 48 10.82 -2.43 16.19
C PRO A 48 12.16 -3.14 16.47
N ALA A 49 12.18 -4.48 16.50
CA ALA A 49 13.41 -5.25 16.72
C ALA A 49 14.34 -5.29 15.50
N LEU A 50 13.84 -4.88 14.32
CA LEU A 50 14.62 -4.82 13.08
C LEU A 50 15.28 -3.45 12.87
N LEU A 51 14.95 -2.45 13.70
CA LEU A 51 15.44 -1.09 13.57
C LEU A 51 16.63 -0.84 14.51
N SER A 52 17.57 -0.02 14.05
CA SER A 52 18.71 0.44 14.84
C SER A 52 18.50 1.88 15.34
N PRO A 53 19.13 2.26 16.46
CA PRO A 53 19.16 3.65 16.88
C PRO A 53 19.71 4.56 15.77
N GLY A 54 18.93 5.58 15.41
CA GLY A 54 19.27 6.51 14.32
C GLY A 54 18.48 6.26 13.03
N ASP A 55 17.75 5.15 12.90
CA ASP A 55 16.89 4.91 11.75
C ASP A 55 15.69 5.87 11.74
N ALA A 56 15.28 6.29 10.54
CA ALA A 56 14.12 7.14 10.32
C ALA A 56 12.99 6.35 9.65
N LEU A 57 11.83 6.30 10.30
CA LEU A 57 10.60 5.80 9.68
C LEU A 57 9.85 6.96 9.03
N VAL A 58 9.73 6.92 7.71
CA VAL A 58 9.01 7.93 6.92
C VAL A 58 7.61 7.40 6.62
N PHE A 59 6.60 8.05 7.17
CA PHE A 59 5.20 7.71 6.94
C PHE A 59 4.58 8.68 5.94
N ASN A 60 3.80 8.14 5.01
CA ASN A 60 2.97 8.95 4.14
C ASN A 60 1.67 9.33 4.85
N ASP A 61 1.53 10.60 5.22
CA ASP A 61 0.28 11.19 5.72
C ASP A 61 -0.43 11.91 4.56
N THR A 62 -1.45 11.29 3.99
CA THR A 62 -2.15 11.83 2.80
C THR A 62 -3.20 12.85 3.23
N LYS A 63 -3.12 14.07 2.68
CA LYS A 63 -4.10 15.14 2.93
C LYS A 63 -4.90 15.44 1.68
N VAL A 64 -6.23 15.47 1.81
CA VAL A 64 -7.11 15.93 0.74
C VAL A 64 -7.08 17.45 0.70
N ASN A 65 -6.81 18.02 -0.47
CA ASN A 65 -6.99 19.45 -0.68
C ASN A 65 -8.47 19.74 -1.00
N PRO A 66 -9.22 20.43 -0.13
CA PRO A 66 -10.61 20.75 -0.42
C PRO A 66 -10.68 21.72 -1.60
N ALA A 67 -11.47 21.35 -2.61
CA ALA A 67 -11.79 22.22 -3.73
C ALA A 67 -13.31 22.24 -3.93
N GLU A 68 -13.85 23.44 -4.10
CA GLU A 68 -15.26 23.67 -4.41
C GLU A 68 -15.36 24.42 -5.74
N LEU A 69 -16.20 23.93 -6.65
CA LEU A 69 -16.50 24.58 -7.92
C LEU A 69 -18.00 24.86 -7.99
N LYS A 70 -18.36 26.11 -8.30
CA LYS A 70 -19.74 26.52 -8.58
C LYS A 70 -19.96 26.49 -10.08
N GLY A 71 -20.84 25.60 -10.54
CA GLY A 71 -21.22 25.48 -11.95
C GLY A 71 -22.63 26.01 -12.20
N VAL A 72 -22.82 26.68 -13.33
CA VAL A 72 -24.15 27.01 -13.87
C VAL A 72 -24.33 26.20 -15.15
N ARG A 73 -25.44 25.46 -15.25
CA ARG A 73 -25.80 24.76 -16.49
C ARG A 73 -26.53 25.72 -17.42
N THR A 74 -25.84 26.23 -18.43
CA THR A 74 -26.47 26.96 -19.55
C THR A 74 -27.23 25.97 -20.42
N ARG A 75 -28.52 26.22 -20.65
CA ARG A 75 -29.27 25.61 -21.77
C ARG A 75 -29.31 26.65 -22.87
N GLU A 76 -28.85 26.31 -24.07
CA GLU A 76 -29.17 27.11 -25.25
C GLU A 76 -30.65 26.86 -25.56
N ASP A 77 -31.47 27.92 -25.52
CA ASP A 77 -32.87 27.84 -25.90
C ASP A 77 -32.96 27.40 -27.36
N THR A 78 -33.30 26.12 -27.57
CA THR A 78 -33.70 25.63 -28.89
C THR A 78 -35.07 26.23 -29.19
N SER A 79 -35.06 27.44 -29.73
CA SER A 79 -36.25 28.16 -30.20
C SER A 79 -36.44 27.86 -31.69
N ALA A 80 -37.42 27.00 -32.01
CA ALA A 80 -38.30 27.05 -33.20
C ALA A 80 -39.08 25.74 -33.31
#